data_AF-A0A2R6GBH9-F1
#
_entry.id   AF-A0A2R6GBH9-F1
#
_cell.length_a   1.000
_cell.length_b   1.000
_cell.length_c   1.000
_cell.angle_alpha   90.00
_cell.angle_beta   90.00
_cell.angle_gamma   90.00
#
_symmetry.space_group_name_H-M   'P 1'
#
loop_
_entity.id
_entity.type
_entity.pdbx_description
1 polymer ?
#
loop_
_entity_poly.entity_id
_entity_poly.type
_entity_poly.pdbx_seq_one_letter_code
_entity_poly.pdbx_strand_id
1 'polypeptide(L)' 'MNEIPDGAIETIMEYADPLPSPLTIVGFESMGGAISDVAPTATAYPHRDAAYSFGIWSGWTDPDATTN' A
#
# COMPACT_ATOMS: atom_id res chain seq x y z
N MET A 1 -14.84 0.42 -2.17
CA MET A 1 -14.59 -0.74 -1.30
C MET A 1 -13.97 -0.18 -0.04
N ASN A 2 -14.66 -0.28 1.10
CA ASN A 2 -14.32 0.49 2.31
C ASN A 2 -13.64 -0.38 3.38
N GLU A 3 -13.32 -1.61 3.03
CA GLU A 3 -12.75 -2.63 3.91
C GLU A 3 -11.73 -3.45 3.12
N ILE A 4 -10.78 -4.03 3.84
CA ILE A 4 -9.78 -4.93 3.27
C ILE A 4 -10.34 -6.35 3.41
N PRO A 5 -10.53 -7.10 2.32
CA PRO A 5 -11.04 -8.46 2.40
C PRO A 5 -10.10 -9.38 3.19
N ASP A 6 -10.64 -10.31 3.98
CA ASP A 6 -9.83 -11.25 4.78
C ASP A 6 -8.81 -12.02 3.93
N GLY A 7 -9.21 -12.51 2.75
CA GLY A 7 -8.29 -13.21 1.84
C GLY A 7 -7.12 -12.34 1.34
N ALA A 8 -7.30 -11.01 1.28
CA ALA A 8 -6.20 -10.11 0.96
C ALA A 8 -5.23 -9.97 2.13
N ILE A 9 -5.74 -9.94 3.37
CA ILE A 9 -4.92 -9.93 4.60
C ILE A 9 -4.11 -11.23 4.69
N GLU A 10 -4.76 -12.38 4.49
CA GLU A 10 -4.10 -13.70 4.49
C GLU A 10 -2.97 -13.76 3.47
N THR A 11 -3.22 -13.31 2.24
CA THR A 11 -2.21 -13.25 1.18
C THR A 11 -1.03 -12.36 1.59
N ILE A 12 -1.30 -11.17 2.14
CA ILE A 12 -0.23 -10.27 2.59
C ILE A 12 0.61 -10.92 3.69
N MET A 13 -0.03 -11.59 4.66
CA MET A 13 0.69 -12.28 5.73
C MET A 13 1.56 -13.42 5.19
N GLU A 14 1.07 -14.19 4.22
CA GLU A 14 1.84 -15.26 3.56
C GLU A 14 3.14 -14.73 2.93
N TYR A 15 3.10 -13.57 2.28
CA TYR A 15 4.28 -12.97 1.64
C TYR A 15 5.11 -12.07 2.55
N ALA A 16 4.58 -11.65 3.69
CA ALA A 16 5.26 -10.78 4.63
C ALA A 16 5.97 -11.53 5.77
N ASP A 17 5.83 -12.86 5.88
CA ASP A 17 6.51 -13.65 6.91
C ASP A 17 7.38 -14.78 6.34
N PRO A 18 8.72 -14.66 6.36
CA PRO A 18 9.48 -13.48 6.77
C PRO A 18 9.60 -12.44 5.65
N LEU A 19 9.64 -11.16 6.02
CA LEU A 19 10.07 -10.13 5.07
C LEU A 19 11.53 -10.38 4.65
N PRO A 20 11.87 -10.26 3.35
CA PRO A 20 13.22 -10.48 2.86
C PRO A 20 14.28 -9.54 3.47
N SER A 21 13.85 -8.38 3.98
CA SER A 21 14.71 -7.37 4.58
C SER A 21 14.03 -6.72 5.78
N PRO A 22 14.77 -6.43 6.86
CA PRO A 22 14.24 -5.69 8.01
C PRO A 22 13.90 -4.23 7.68
N LEU A 23 14.31 -3.73 6.52
CA LEU A 23 13.99 -2.38 6.04
C LEU A 23 12.73 -2.33 5.17
N THR A 24 12.14 -3.49 4.83
CA THR A 24 10.91 -3.54 4.05
C THR A 24 9.72 -3.20 4.95
N ILE A 25 8.81 -2.36 4.44
CA ILE A 25 7.55 -2.00 5.09
C ILE A 25 6.41 -2.37 4.15
N VAL A 26 5.41 -3.10 4.67
CA VAL A 26 4.15 -3.39 3.98
C VAL A 26 3.04 -2.76 4.82
N GLY A 27 2.19 -1.95 4.21
CA GLY A 27 1.19 -1.21 4.99
C GLY A 27 0.04 -0.61 4.21
N PHE A 28 -0.96 -0.20 4.96
CA PHE A 28 -2.13 0.51 4.49
C PHE A 28 -2.16 1.92 5.07
N GLU A 29 -2.33 2.91 4.20
CA GLU A 29 -2.54 4.30 4.58
C GLU A 29 -4.03 4.62 4.47
N SER A 30 -4.63 5.10 5.57
CA SER A 30 -6.02 5.55 5.55
C SER A 30 -6.18 6.76 4.63
N MET A 31 -7.10 6.64 3.69
CA MET A 31 -7.53 7.71 2.82
C MET A 31 -8.89 8.26 3.28
N GLY A 32 -9.50 9.14 2.49
CA GLY A 32 -10.79 9.74 2.80
C GLY A 32 -10.69 11.18 3.31
N GLY A 33 -11.69 11.60 4.08
CA GLY A 33 -11.78 12.95 4.63
C GLY A 33 -11.69 14.02 3.54
N ALA A 34 -10.85 15.03 3.77
CA ALA A 34 -10.65 16.13 2.83
C ALA A 34 -10.17 15.69 1.42
N ILE A 35 -9.58 14.49 1.29
CA ILE A 35 -9.20 13.95 -0.02
C ILE A 35 -10.45 13.58 -0.84
N SER A 36 -11.49 13.08 -0.19
CA SER A 36 -12.74 12.67 -0.84
C SER A 36 -13.71 13.82 -1.12
N ASP A 37 -13.52 14.98 -0.48
CA ASP A 37 -14.35 16.17 -0.71
C ASP A 37 -14.14 16.78 -2.11
N VAL A 38 -13.02 16.46 -2.77
CA VAL A 38 -12.69 16.95 -4.12
C VAL A 38 -13.26 16.01 -5.19
N ALA A 39 -13.97 16.57 -6.17
CA ALA A 39 -14.52 15.78 -7.28
C ALA A 39 -13.41 15.00 -8.04
N PRO A 40 -13.65 13.73 -8.43
CA PRO A 40 -12.65 12.88 -9.11
C PRO A 40 -12.04 13.48 -10.38
N THR A 41 -12.79 14.33 -11.09
CA THR A 41 -12.37 14.97 -12.35
C THR A 41 -11.76 16.37 -12.16
N ALA A 42 -11.72 16.90 -10.94
CA ALA A 42 -11.19 18.25 -10.68
C ALA A 42 -9.66 18.34 -10.79
N THR A 43 -8.96 17.19 -10.78
CA THR A 43 -7.50 17.08 -10.85
C THR A 43 -7.09 15.83 -11.64
N ALA A 44 -5.79 15.67 -11.91
CA ALA A 44 -5.26 14.45 -12.52
C ALA A 44 -5.27 13.20 -11.60
N TYR A 45 -5.64 13.33 -10.32
CA TYR A 45 -5.77 12.20 -9.41
C TYR A 45 -7.25 11.79 -9.25
N PRO A 46 -7.67 10.63 -9.80
CA PRO A 46 -9.08 10.24 -9.84
C PRO A 46 -9.54 9.43 -8.61
N HIS A 47 -8.64 8.81 -7.85
CA HIS A 47 -8.96 7.86 -6.76
C HIS A 47 -9.39 8.55 -5.46
N ARG A 48 -10.32 9.50 -5.56
CA ARG A 48 -10.81 10.32 -4.44
C ARG A 48 -11.72 9.54 -3.48
N ASP A 49 -12.29 8.43 -3.93
CA ASP A 49 -13.23 7.57 -3.18
C ASP A 49 -12.57 6.32 -2.58
N ALA A 50 -11.25 6.15 -2.72
CA ALA A 50 -10.53 5.06 -2.09
C ALA A 50 -10.47 5.24 -0.56
N ALA A 51 -10.71 4.15 0.19
CA ALA A 51 -10.63 4.15 1.66
C ALA A 51 -9.20 3.92 2.16
N TYR A 52 -8.37 3.22 1.37
CA TYR A 52 -6.98 2.91 1.72
C TYR A 52 -6.08 2.98 0.49
N SER A 53 -4.83 3.38 0.71
CA SER A 53 -3.71 3.12 -0.20
C SER A 53 -2.90 1.96 0.36
N PHE A 54 -2.54 0.99 -0.48
CA PHE A 54 -1.69 -0.14 -0.10
C PHE A 54 -0.30 0.04 -0.71
N GLY A 55 0.73 -0.03 0.13
CA GLY A 55 2.12 0.17 -0.26
C GLY A 55 3.03 -0.95 0.20
N ILE A 56 4.00 -1.29 -0.65
CA ILE A 56 5.14 -2.15 -0.33
C ILE A 56 6.39 -1.32 -0.60
N TRP A 57 7.07 -0.91 0.45
CA TRP A 57 8.31 -0.16 0.39
C TRP A 57 9.45 -1.10 0.76
N SER A 58 10.02 -1.75 -0.25
CA SER A 58 11.21 -2.58 -0.06
C SER A 58 12.45 -1.71 0.12
N GLY A 59 13.32 -2.11 1.05
CA GLY A 59 14.56 -1.41 1.34
C GLY A 59 15.70 -2.40 1.57
N TRP A 60 16.91 -2.03 1.19
CA TRP A 60 18.11 -2.86 1.37
C TRP A 60 19.33 -1.94 1.57
N THR A 61 20.33 -2.44 2.30
CA THR A 61 21.61 -1.74 2.49
C THR A 61 22.67 -2.19 1.50
N ASP A 62 22.56 -3.42 1.01
CA ASP A 62 23.49 -3.99 0.04
C ASP A 62 23.15 -3.44 -1.37
N PRO A 63 24.01 -2.63 -2.00
CA PRO A 63 23.73 -2.07 -3.31
C PRO A 63 23.51 -3.13 -4.40
N ASP A 64 24.02 -4.35 -4.24
CA ASP A 64 23.86 -5.42 -5.24
C ASP A 64 22.52 -6.17 -5.08
N ALA A 65 21.78 -5.93 -3.99
CA ALA A 65 20.49 -6.54 -3.71
C ALA A 65 19.32 -6.01 -4.56
N THR A 66 19.57 -5.11 -5.53
CA THR A 66 18.57 -4.65 -6.51
C THR A 66 18.20 -5.70 -7.55
N THR A 67 18.94 -6.80 -7.62
CA THR A 67 18.81 -7.78 -8.70
C THR A 67 17.70 -8.77 -8.35
N ASN A 68 16.56 -8.64 -9.04
CA ASN A 68 15.47 -9.61 -9.05
C ASN A 68 15.89 -10.93 -9.70
#